data_AF-A0A8T5TNG6-F1
#
_entry.id   AF-A0A8T5TNG6-F1
#
_cell.length_a   1.000
_cell.length_b   1.000
_cell.length_c   1.000
_cell.angle_alpha   90.00
_cell.angle_beta   90.00
_cell.angle_gamma   90.00
#
_symmetry.space_group_name_H-M   'P 1'
#
loop_
_entity.id
_entity.type
_entity.pdbx_description
1 polymer ?
#
loop_
_entity_poly.entity_id
_entity_poly.type
_entity_poly.pdbx_seq_one_letter_code
_entity_poly.pdbx_strand_id
1 'polypeptide(L)'
;MEKKQEEPYPYGYIYRVVNRINKKIYIGQTVKSRWSPEKIPIEERWKEEVGDAYRNGRNGQNLRHIENAIIKFGYENMDLFEQDRAFKDQEELDGKERYWIKEFGSFDREIGYNMTEGGLGGRLRDEVKENLSNISIELWQDLDYKDKQLDARARISEDQEFIEKMTNINQKRAENPEYRKKLSIAGKDKWEDLEYREKISKSSKNNWQTPEHRKNQLISRQFGSIRKIKNLKEFLRDILNMKKKDLNFKYNLEGKCMNREIKKMLEDYGIKNYTDARIFLEGKNLDKIVKEIKEKMNSSKETRCIKKEILDKEEFLKIIHEKSSTELSQYYNMHSKTLNKRICEMFGDKGITNLTILREYTKNKDIKKIAEEINNNREKIQSERYRGTSHIENKKQFLLDILNMQKKDIDYKYGMDAKTITKRINELLGSYGVKNYTAAKEFLKDKDIDEIVKQIENKDGKKEIMKSKDLKELASKHTPKKSFIKNITLIKPSGQERDYLGITMVARPRKDDL
;
A
#
# COMPACT_ATOMS: atom_id res chain seq x y z
N MET A 1 -39.10 8.77 -56.36
CA MET A 1 -37.81 8.23 -55.89
C MET A 1 -38.07 7.50 -54.59
N GLU A 2 -38.18 6.17 -54.68
CA GLU A 2 -38.32 5.32 -53.49
C GLU A 2 -37.09 5.50 -52.61
N LYS A 3 -37.32 5.80 -51.33
CA LYS A 3 -36.26 5.78 -50.32
C LYS A 3 -35.79 4.33 -50.20
N LYS A 4 -34.58 4.04 -50.69
CA LYS A 4 -33.86 2.81 -50.34
C LYS A 4 -33.80 2.75 -48.81
N GLN A 5 -34.50 1.80 -48.21
CA GLN A 5 -34.30 1.44 -46.82
C GLN A 5 -32.85 0.97 -46.72
N GLU A 6 -32.02 1.71 -45.99
CA GLU A 6 -30.65 1.28 -45.69
C GLU A 6 -30.74 0.02 -44.84
N GLU A 7 -30.26 -1.11 -45.38
CA GLU A 7 -30.19 -2.36 -44.64
C GLU A 7 -29.38 -2.16 -43.34
N PRO A 8 -29.81 -2.76 -42.21
CA PRO A 8 -29.11 -2.62 -40.95
C PRO A 8 -27.67 -3.13 -41.09
N TYR A 9 -26.72 -2.31 -40.64
CA TYR A 9 -25.31 -2.65 -40.75
C TYR A 9 -24.96 -3.81 -39.78
N PRO A 10 -24.32 -4.89 -40.25
CA PRO A 10 -23.99 -6.02 -39.38
C PRO A 10 -22.89 -5.66 -38.36
N TYR A 11 -23.08 -6.12 -37.12
CA TYR A 11 -22.09 -6.06 -36.05
C TYR A 11 -20.81 -6.84 -36.42
N GLY A 12 -20.99 -8.04 -36.99
CA GLY A 12 -19.89 -8.93 -37.35
C GLY A 12 -20.29 -9.99 -38.36
N TYR A 13 -19.31 -10.74 -38.83
CA TYR A 13 -19.43 -11.72 -39.90
C TYR A 13 -18.82 -13.06 -39.47
N ILE A 14 -19.47 -14.14 -39.87
CA ILE A 14 -18.94 -15.51 -39.81
C ILE A 14 -18.47 -15.89 -41.21
N TYR A 15 -17.27 -16.43 -41.29
CA TYR A 15 -16.71 -16.92 -42.54
C TYR A 15 -16.31 -18.38 -42.41
N ARG A 16 -16.34 -19.06 -43.55
CA ARG A 16 -15.95 -20.46 -43.70
C ARG A 16 -14.79 -20.56 -44.67
N VAL A 17 -13.79 -21.34 -44.31
CA VAL A 17 -12.67 -21.70 -45.17
C VAL A 17 -12.70 -23.18 -45.46
N VAL A 18 -12.61 -23.55 -46.74
CA VAL A 18 -12.58 -24.94 -47.18
C VAL A 18 -11.24 -25.22 -47.85
N ASN A 19 -10.52 -26.23 -47.36
CA ASN A 19 -9.30 -26.67 -48.02
C ASN A 19 -9.64 -27.53 -49.24
N ARG A 20 -9.19 -27.11 -50.43
CA ARG A 20 -9.47 -27.80 -51.70
C ARG A 20 -8.90 -29.21 -51.77
N ILE A 21 -7.79 -29.48 -51.08
CA ILE A 21 -7.04 -30.74 -51.14
C ILE A 21 -7.69 -31.82 -50.27
N ASN A 22 -7.95 -31.52 -49.00
CA ASN A 22 -8.46 -32.51 -48.05
C ASN A 22 -9.92 -32.30 -47.63
N LYS A 23 -10.58 -31.26 -48.17
CA LYS A 23 -11.97 -30.87 -47.92
C LYS A 23 -12.30 -30.50 -46.47
N LYS A 24 -11.29 -30.34 -45.60
CA LYS A 24 -11.50 -29.91 -44.21
C LYS A 24 -11.95 -28.46 -44.13
N ILE A 25 -12.77 -28.18 -43.11
CA ILE A 25 -13.45 -26.89 -42.93
C ILE A 25 -12.88 -26.14 -41.72
N TYR A 26 -12.78 -24.82 -41.83
CA TYR A 26 -12.55 -23.91 -40.72
C TYR A 26 -13.66 -22.85 -40.67
N ILE A 27 -14.20 -22.59 -39.49
CA ILE A 27 -15.15 -21.51 -39.24
C ILE A 27 -14.43 -20.46 -38.40
N GLY A 28 -14.55 -19.19 -38.79
CA GLY A 28 -14.02 -18.08 -38.02
C GLY A 28 -14.97 -16.89 -38.02
N GLN A 29 -14.68 -15.91 -37.16
CA GLN A 29 -15.48 -14.71 -37.01
C GLN A 29 -14.65 -13.43 -37.08
N THR A 30 -15.29 -12.32 -37.43
CA THR A 30 -14.69 -10.97 -37.46
C THR A 30 -15.73 -9.91 -37.18
N VAL A 31 -15.38 -8.86 -36.44
CA VAL A 31 -16.27 -7.72 -36.16
C VAL A 31 -16.03 -6.62 -37.18
N LYS A 32 -17.09 -5.92 -37.63
CA LYS A 32 -16.92 -4.85 -38.62
C LYS A 32 -16.04 -3.73 -38.10
N SER A 33 -16.28 -3.29 -36.86
CA SER A 33 -15.67 -2.09 -36.25
C SER A 33 -14.14 -2.11 -36.21
N ARG A 34 -13.53 -3.29 -36.40
CA ARG A 34 -12.07 -3.46 -36.50
C ARG A 34 -11.49 -2.94 -37.82
N TRP A 35 -12.31 -2.77 -38.85
CA TRP A 35 -11.86 -2.51 -40.21
C TRP A 35 -12.38 -1.17 -40.73
N SER A 36 -11.59 -0.53 -41.58
CA SER A 36 -12.03 0.67 -42.29
C SER A 36 -13.31 0.40 -43.10
N PRO A 37 -14.21 1.40 -43.26
CA PRO A 37 -15.48 1.21 -43.97
C PRO A 37 -15.34 0.62 -45.37
N GLU A 38 -14.28 1.03 -46.09
CA GLU A 38 -13.94 0.63 -47.46
C GLU A 38 -13.48 -0.82 -47.61
N LYS A 39 -13.14 -1.49 -46.50
CA LYS A 39 -12.56 -2.84 -46.52
C LYS A 39 -13.61 -3.93 -46.27
N ILE A 40 -13.40 -5.08 -46.91
CA ILE A 40 -14.20 -6.31 -46.72
C ILE A 40 -13.67 -7.04 -45.47
N PRO A 41 -14.45 -7.11 -44.37
CA PRO A 41 -13.95 -7.58 -43.06
C PRO A 41 -13.41 -9.01 -43.06
N ILE A 42 -14.04 -9.89 -43.84
CA ILE A 42 -13.69 -11.31 -43.91
C ILE A 42 -12.34 -11.48 -44.63
N GLU A 43 -12.14 -10.79 -45.75
CA GLU A 43 -10.88 -10.86 -46.50
C GLU A 43 -9.70 -10.33 -45.69
N GLU A 44 -9.89 -9.21 -45.00
CA GLU A 44 -8.83 -8.63 -44.16
C GLU A 44 -8.51 -9.53 -42.96
N ARG A 45 -9.54 -10.13 -42.34
CA ARG A 45 -9.32 -11.11 -41.27
C ARG A 45 -8.55 -12.33 -41.78
N TRP A 46 -8.88 -12.80 -42.98
CA TRP A 46 -8.19 -13.94 -43.59
C TRP A 46 -6.73 -13.61 -43.93
N LYS A 47 -6.45 -12.41 -44.46
CA LYS A 47 -5.06 -11.95 -44.70
C LYS A 47 -4.23 -11.95 -43.40
N GLU A 48 -4.82 -11.53 -42.29
CA GLU A 48 -4.16 -11.63 -40.98
C GLU A 48 -3.90 -13.07 -40.56
N GLU A 49 -4.88 -13.97 -40.68
CA GLU A 49 -4.72 -15.39 -40.37
C GLU A 49 -3.57 -16.03 -41.17
N VAL A 50 -3.46 -15.71 -42.45
CA VAL A 50 -2.36 -16.16 -43.31
C VAL A 50 -1.02 -15.56 -42.87
N GLY A 51 -0.97 -14.25 -42.61
CA GLY A 51 0.24 -13.58 -42.15
C GLY A 51 0.73 -14.09 -40.79
N ASP A 52 -0.21 -14.36 -39.89
CA ASP A 52 0.04 -14.92 -38.56
C ASP A 52 0.60 -16.34 -38.66
N ALA A 53 0.04 -17.19 -39.52
CA ALA A 53 0.56 -18.54 -39.77
C ALA A 53 2.05 -18.52 -40.18
N TYR A 54 2.40 -17.74 -41.21
CA TYR A 54 3.80 -17.67 -41.67
C TYR A 54 4.75 -16.98 -40.69
N ARG A 55 4.27 -16.01 -39.91
CA ARG A 55 5.08 -15.35 -38.87
C ARG A 55 5.34 -16.28 -37.69
N ASN A 56 4.30 -16.94 -37.19
CA ASN A 56 4.39 -17.85 -36.05
C ASN A 56 5.22 -19.09 -36.41
N GLY A 57 5.08 -19.60 -37.64
CA GLY A 57 5.88 -20.72 -38.14
C GLY A 57 7.37 -20.41 -38.21
N ARG A 58 7.75 -19.22 -38.71
CA ARG A 58 9.15 -18.75 -38.71
C ARG A 58 9.74 -18.60 -37.30
N ASN A 59 8.91 -18.23 -36.33
CA ASN A 59 9.32 -18.04 -34.94
C ASN A 59 9.33 -19.34 -34.12
N GLY A 60 9.02 -20.49 -34.72
CA GLY A 60 8.97 -21.78 -34.02
C GLY A 60 7.88 -21.87 -32.94
N GLN A 61 6.80 -21.11 -33.07
CA GLN A 61 5.70 -21.11 -32.11
C GLN A 61 4.76 -22.30 -32.32
N ASN A 62 3.98 -22.66 -31.30
CA ASN A 62 2.92 -23.66 -31.42
C ASN A 62 1.80 -23.14 -32.33
N LEU A 63 1.62 -23.81 -33.47
CA LEU A 63 0.65 -23.42 -34.50
C LEU A 63 -0.72 -24.05 -34.28
N ARG A 64 -1.78 -23.29 -34.57
CA ARG A 64 -3.16 -23.77 -34.66
C ARG A 64 -3.33 -24.74 -35.82
N HIS A 65 -4.39 -25.54 -35.82
CA HIS A 65 -4.66 -26.50 -36.91
C HIS A 65 -4.82 -25.81 -38.27
N ILE A 66 -5.52 -24.66 -38.31
CA ILE A 66 -5.67 -23.87 -39.53
C ILE A 66 -4.34 -23.25 -40.00
N GLU A 67 -3.49 -22.77 -39.09
CA GLU A 67 -2.17 -22.22 -39.43
C GLU A 67 -1.24 -23.29 -40.01
N ASN A 68 -1.22 -24.48 -39.40
CA ASN A 68 -0.50 -25.63 -39.95
C ASN A 68 -1.01 -26.01 -41.35
N ALA A 69 -2.33 -25.92 -41.57
CA ALA A 69 -2.93 -26.22 -42.86
C ALA A 69 -2.53 -25.18 -43.93
N ILE A 70 -2.51 -23.88 -43.59
CA ILE A 70 -2.05 -22.81 -44.48
C ILE A 70 -0.59 -23.02 -44.88
N ILE A 71 0.29 -23.33 -43.91
CA ILE A 71 1.71 -23.57 -44.20
C ILE A 71 1.91 -24.84 -45.04
N LYS A 72 1.18 -25.91 -44.75
CA LYS A 72 1.34 -27.21 -45.40
C LYS A 72 0.76 -27.26 -46.81
N PHE A 73 -0.40 -26.65 -47.01
CA PHE A 73 -1.17 -26.77 -48.25
C PHE A 73 -1.19 -25.49 -49.09
N GLY A 74 -0.68 -24.38 -48.57
CA GLY A 74 -0.72 -23.08 -49.25
C GLY A 74 -2.07 -22.38 -49.09
N TYR A 75 -2.05 -21.04 -49.03
CA TYR A 75 -3.26 -20.23 -48.89
C TYR A 75 -4.10 -20.20 -50.17
N GLU A 76 -3.48 -20.45 -51.32
CA GLU A 76 -4.12 -20.57 -52.64
C GLU A 76 -5.06 -21.77 -52.74
N ASN A 77 -4.90 -22.76 -51.86
CA ASN A 77 -5.76 -23.94 -51.78
C ASN A 77 -6.89 -23.80 -50.74
N MET A 78 -7.12 -22.59 -50.23
CA MET A 78 -8.14 -22.29 -49.24
C MET A 78 -9.24 -21.42 -49.83
N ASP A 79 -10.44 -21.98 -49.97
CA ASP A 79 -11.61 -21.25 -50.44
C ASP A 79 -12.31 -20.53 -49.30
N LEU A 80 -12.42 -19.20 -49.39
CA LEU A 80 -13.04 -18.34 -48.39
C LEU A 80 -14.48 -17.99 -48.78
N PHE A 81 -15.41 -18.22 -47.85
CA PHE A 81 -16.84 -17.95 -48.04
C PHE A 81 -17.38 -17.14 -46.85
N GLU A 82 -18.27 -16.19 -47.13
CA GLU A 82 -19.13 -15.61 -46.11
C GLU A 82 -20.24 -16.60 -45.77
N GLN A 83 -20.39 -16.93 -44.48
CA GLN A 83 -21.35 -17.93 -44.02
C GLN A 83 -22.58 -17.30 -43.37
N ASP A 84 -22.39 -16.26 -42.55
CA ASP A 84 -23.48 -15.61 -41.80
C ASP A 84 -23.05 -14.20 -41.32
N ARG A 85 -24.02 -13.40 -40.88
CA ARG A 85 -23.84 -12.03 -40.36
C ARG A 85 -24.58 -11.87 -39.04
N ALA A 86 -23.91 -11.39 -38.00
CA ALA A 86 -24.54 -10.98 -36.74
C ALA A 86 -24.85 -9.48 -36.77
N PHE A 87 -26.00 -9.06 -36.25
CA PHE A 87 -26.45 -7.65 -36.31
C PHE A 87 -26.53 -6.97 -34.94
N LYS A 88 -26.67 -7.74 -33.86
CA LYS A 88 -26.96 -7.23 -32.53
C LYS A 88 -25.71 -6.96 -31.71
N ASP A 89 -24.96 -8.01 -31.39
CA ASP A 89 -23.87 -7.96 -30.42
C ASP A 89 -22.87 -9.12 -30.60
N GLN A 90 -21.82 -9.12 -29.75
CA GLN A 90 -20.80 -10.18 -29.74
C GLN A 90 -21.37 -11.54 -29.34
N GLU A 91 -22.43 -11.57 -28.52
CA GLU A 91 -23.03 -12.82 -28.04
C GLU A 91 -23.79 -13.52 -29.17
N GLU A 92 -24.50 -12.77 -30.01
CA GLU A 92 -25.09 -13.28 -31.25
C GLU A 92 -24.00 -13.83 -32.19
N LEU A 93 -22.89 -13.09 -32.36
CA LEU A 93 -21.78 -13.51 -33.22
C LEU A 93 -21.15 -14.82 -32.72
N ASP A 94 -20.85 -14.90 -31.43
CA ASP A 94 -20.30 -16.09 -30.77
C ASP A 94 -21.29 -17.28 -30.80
N GLY A 95 -22.59 -16.99 -30.72
CA GLY A 95 -23.66 -17.97 -30.89
C GLY A 95 -23.70 -18.56 -32.30
N LYS A 96 -23.61 -17.70 -33.33
CA LYS A 96 -23.56 -18.12 -34.74
C LYS A 96 -22.28 -18.90 -35.06
N GLU A 97 -21.13 -18.49 -34.54
CA GLU A 97 -19.88 -19.24 -34.71
C GLU A 97 -20.01 -20.66 -34.15
N ARG A 98 -20.52 -20.82 -32.92
CA ARG A 98 -20.77 -22.14 -32.31
C ARG A 98 -21.74 -22.97 -33.12
N TYR A 99 -22.83 -22.36 -33.59
CA TYR A 99 -23.81 -23.04 -34.43
C TYR A 99 -23.15 -23.62 -35.68
N TRP A 100 -22.38 -22.82 -36.42
CA TRP A 100 -21.75 -23.26 -37.67
C TRP A 100 -20.60 -24.24 -37.46
N ILE A 101 -19.82 -24.12 -36.38
CA ILE A 101 -18.81 -25.14 -36.03
C ILE A 101 -19.47 -26.49 -35.77
N LYS A 102 -20.60 -26.49 -35.05
CA LYS A 102 -21.36 -27.70 -34.78
C LYS A 102 -21.98 -28.28 -36.04
N GLU A 103 -22.62 -27.44 -36.86
CA GLU A 103 -23.28 -27.83 -38.10
C GLU A 103 -22.32 -28.46 -39.10
N PHE A 104 -21.13 -27.86 -39.28
CA PHE A 104 -20.11 -28.40 -40.19
C PHE A 104 -19.18 -29.43 -39.54
N GLY A 105 -19.37 -29.74 -38.25
CA GLY A 105 -18.50 -30.65 -37.51
C GLY A 105 -17.03 -30.22 -37.49
N SER A 106 -16.72 -28.93 -37.66
CA SER A 106 -15.36 -28.47 -37.93
C SER A 106 -14.41 -28.54 -36.73
N PHE A 107 -14.94 -28.91 -35.55
CA PHE A 107 -14.19 -29.25 -34.35
C PHE A 107 -13.60 -30.67 -34.39
N ASP A 108 -14.23 -31.58 -35.13
CA ASP A 108 -13.67 -32.90 -35.36
C ASP A 108 -12.43 -32.77 -36.24
N ARG A 109 -11.31 -33.30 -35.76
CA ARG A 109 -10.01 -33.24 -36.46
C ARG A 109 -10.06 -33.92 -37.82
N GLU A 110 -10.95 -34.88 -38.03
CA GLU A 110 -11.13 -35.52 -39.34
C GLU A 110 -11.89 -34.66 -40.33
N ILE A 111 -12.74 -33.74 -39.85
CA ILE A 111 -13.65 -32.94 -40.67
C ILE A 111 -13.20 -31.47 -40.79
N GLY A 112 -12.50 -30.93 -39.79
CA GLY A 112 -12.14 -29.52 -39.77
C GLY A 112 -10.89 -29.14 -38.98
N TYR A 113 -10.72 -27.83 -38.84
CA TYR A 113 -9.55 -27.18 -38.26
C TYR A 113 -9.86 -26.36 -37.01
N ASN A 114 -11.12 -26.29 -36.56
CA ASN A 114 -11.45 -25.59 -35.33
C ASN A 114 -10.92 -26.38 -34.14
N MET A 115 -10.19 -25.72 -33.24
CA MET A 115 -9.64 -26.34 -32.03
C MET A 115 -10.58 -26.24 -30.82
N THR A 116 -11.68 -25.53 -30.98
CA THR A 116 -12.68 -25.27 -29.93
C THR A 116 -14.06 -25.29 -30.56
N GLU A 117 -15.10 -25.56 -29.77
CA GLU A 117 -16.50 -25.53 -30.21
C GLU A 117 -17.00 -24.13 -30.63
N GLY A 118 -16.19 -23.08 -30.44
CA GLY A 118 -16.47 -21.69 -30.84
C GLY A 118 -16.84 -20.77 -29.69
N GLY A 119 -16.99 -19.48 -30.01
CA GLY A 119 -17.59 -18.46 -29.15
C GLY A 119 -16.71 -17.92 -28.03
N LEU A 120 -15.40 -18.13 -28.07
CA LEU A 120 -14.51 -17.68 -27.00
C LEU A 120 -13.24 -16.97 -27.44
N GLY A 121 -12.80 -16.94 -28.70
CA GLY A 121 -11.66 -16.10 -29.14
C GLY A 121 -10.43 -16.05 -28.19
N GLY A 122 -10.12 -17.13 -27.47
CA GLY A 122 -9.07 -17.16 -26.41
C GLY A 122 -9.40 -16.45 -25.08
N ARG A 123 -10.59 -15.87 -24.93
CA ARG A 123 -11.14 -15.32 -23.68
C ARG A 123 -11.56 -16.48 -22.77
N LEU A 124 -10.97 -16.56 -21.60
CA LEU A 124 -11.41 -17.47 -20.54
C LEU A 124 -12.84 -17.10 -20.11
N ARG A 125 -13.72 -18.09 -19.90
CA ARG A 125 -15.02 -17.87 -19.23
C ARG A 125 -14.78 -17.25 -17.85
N ASP A 126 -15.71 -16.43 -17.37
CA ASP A 126 -15.53 -15.74 -16.08
C ASP A 126 -15.37 -16.72 -14.92
N GLU A 127 -16.07 -17.85 -14.94
CA GLU A 127 -15.89 -18.97 -13.99
C GLU A 127 -14.45 -19.52 -14.01
N VAL A 128 -13.85 -19.67 -15.19
CA VAL A 128 -12.47 -20.17 -15.34
C VAL A 128 -11.46 -19.10 -14.89
N LYS A 129 -11.72 -17.82 -15.16
CA LYS A 129 -10.91 -16.71 -14.63
C LYS A 129 -10.95 -16.67 -13.11
N GLU A 130 -12.13 -16.86 -12.52
CA GLU A 130 -12.31 -16.87 -11.08
C GLU A 130 -11.61 -18.08 -10.45
N ASN A 131 -11.75 -19.27 -11.04
CA ASN A 131 -11.02 -20.46 -10.60
C ASN A 131 -9.50 -20.28 -10.67
N LEU A 132 -8.97 -19.73 -11.77
CA LEU A 132 -7.54 -19.40 -11.88
C LEU A 132 -7.10 -18.34 -10.86
N SER A 133 -7.96 -17.36 -10.57
CA SER A 133 -7.72 -16.38 -9.52
C SER A 133 -7.65 -17.05 -8.15
N ASN A 134 -8.54 -17.98 -7.84
CA ASN A 134 -8.60 -18.69 -6.56
C ASN A 134 -7.41 -19.62 -6.38
N ILE A 135 -7.07 -20.43 -7.41
CA ILE A 135 -5.87 -21.27 -7.42
C ILE A 135 -4.62 -20.41 -7.19
N SER A 136 -4.53 -19.24 -7.82
CA SER A 136 -3.42 -18.35 -7.58
C SER A 136 -3.37 -17.85 -6.14
N ILE A 137 -4.51 -17.47 -5.55
CA ILE A 137 -4.57 -17.04 -4.15
C ILE A 137 -4.09 -18.16 -3.22
N GLU A 138 -4.53 -19.40 -3.46
CA GLU A 138 -4.10 -20.59 -2.70
C GLU A 138 -2.59 -20.84 -2.83
N LEU A 139 -2.03 -20.76 -4.04
CA LEU A 139 -0.58 -20.87 -4.24
C LEU A 139 0.20 -19.78 -3.50
N TRP A 140 -0.34 -18.56 -3.38
CA TRP A 140 0.28 -17.48 -2.59
C TRP A 140 0.16 -17.67 -1.08
N GLN A 141 -0.68 -18.59 -0.60
CA GLN A 141 -0.75 -19.00 0.81
C GLN A 141 0.31 -20.04 1.16
N ASP A 142 0.77 -20.84 0.18
CA ASP A 142 1.91 -21.74 0.35
C ASP A 142 3.21 -20.94 0.54
N LEU A 143 3.90 -21.18 1.66
CA LEU A 143 5.12 -20.47 2.04
C LEU A 143 6.28 -20.79 1.09
N ASP A 144 6.42 -22.03 0.63
CA ASP A 144 7.54 -22.42 -0.25
C ASP A 144 7.42 -21.77 -1.64
N TYR A 145 6.20 -21.77 -2.20
CA TYR A 145 5.92 -21.06 -3.45
C TYR A 145 6.15 -19.55 -3.31
N LYS A 146 5.66 -18.95 -2.22
CA LYS A 146 5.81 -17.52 -1.96
C LYS A 146 7.28 -17.12 -1.82
N ASP A 147 8.08 -17.87 -1.08
CA ASP A 147 9.49 -17.56 -0.85
C ASP A 147 10.30 -17.69 -2.15
N LYS A 148 10.06 -18.74 -2.96
CA LYS A 148 10.66 -18.86 -4.30
C LYS A 148 10.35 -17.66 -5.20
N GLN A 149 9.11 -17.16 -5.14
CA GLN A 149 8.70 -15.98 -5.92
C GLN A 149 9.34 -14.69 -5.39
N LEU A 150 9.48 -14.54 -4.08
CA LEU A 150 10.17 -13.39 -3.49
C LEU A 150 11.67 -13.40 -3.82
N ASP A 151 12.33 -14.55 -3.77
CA ASP A 151 13.73 -14.72 -4.12
C ASP A 151 13.99 -14.47 -5.61
N ALA A 152 13.11 -14.94 -6.49
CA ALA A 152 13.19 -14.64 -7.92
C ALA A 152 13.05 -13.12 -8.16
N ARG A 153 12.12 -12.46 -7.48
CA ARG A 153 11.95 -11.00 -7.55
C ARG A 153 13.15 -10.24 -6.99
N ALA A 154 13.75 -10.72 -5.90
CA ALA A 154 14.93 -10.12 -5.30
C ALA A 154 16.11 -10.17 -6.29
N ARG A 155 16.37 -11.33 -6.90
CA ARG A 155 17.42 -11.51 -7.92
C ARG A 155 17.23 -10.57 -9.12
N ILE A 156 16.01 -10.48 -9.65
CA ILE A 156 15.69 -9.57 -10.75
C ILE A 156 15.87 -8.09 -10.34
N SER A 157 15.59 -7.76 -9.07
CA SER A 157 15.77 -6.39 -8.56
C SER A 157 17.24 -6.01 -8.33
N GLU A 158 18.15 -6.98 -8.32
CA GLU A 158 19.60 -6.78 -8.21
C GLU A 158 20.28 -6.73 -9.58
N ASP A 159 19.63 -7.25 -10.62
CA ASP A 159 20.11 -7.20 -12.00
C ASP A 159 20.07 -5.76 -12.54
N GLN A 160 21.26 -5.18 -12.69
CA GLN A 160 21.45 -3.80 -13.12
C GLN A 160 20.95 -3.54 -14.55
N GLU A 161 21.12 -4.50 -15.47
CA GLU A 161 20.67 -4.34 -16.86
C GLU A 161 19.13 -4.31 -16.94
N PHE A 162 18.47 -5.18 -16.17
CA PHE A 162 17.03 -5.19 -16.06
C PHE A 162 16.48 -3.89 -15.47
N ILE A 163 17.12 -3.36 -14.43
CA ILE A 163 16.75 -2.09 -13.80
C ILE A 163 16.86 -0.94 -14.80
N GLU A 164 17.97 -0.85 -15.54
CA GLU A 164 18.20 0.20 -16.52
C GLU A 164 17.20 0.13 -17.68
N LYS A 165 16.95 -1.08 -18.22
CA LYS A 165 15.94 -1.32 -19.25
C LYS A 165 14.55 -0.88 -18.79
N MET A 166 14.14 -1.30 -17.58
CA MET A 166 12.83 -0.94 -17.03
C MET A 166 12.73 0.56 -16.73
N THR A 167 13.80 1.18 -16.26
CA THR A 167 13.86 2.62 -16.00
C THR A 167 13.67 3.41 -17.29
N ASN A 168 14.36 3.04 -18.37
CA ASN A 168 14.23 3.68 -19.68
C ASN A 168 12.80 3.52 -20.24
N ILE A 169 12.21 2.32 -20.16
CA ILE A 169 10.82 2.08 -20.57
C ILE A 169 9.85 2.97 -19.77
N ASN A 170 10.03 3.05 -18.45
CA ASN A 170 9.17 3.85 -17.59
C ASN A 170 9.34 5.35 -17.84
N GLN A 171 10.55 5.82 -18.14
CA GLN A 171 10.81 7.21 -18.55
C GLN A 171 10.10 7.54 -19.86
N LYS A 172 10.27 6.71 -20.90
CA LYS A 172 9.56 6.88 -22.18
C LYS A 172 8.04 6.88 -22.03
N ARG A 173 7.50 5.99 -21.17
CA ARG A 173 6.07 5.98 -20.84
C ARG A 173 5.64 7.26 -20.12
N ALA A 174 6.45 7.75 -19.19
CA ALA A 174 6.16 8.98 -18.45
C ALA A 174 6.26 10.24 -19.32
N GLU A 175 7.12 10.25 -20.33
CA GLU A 175 7.25 11.35 -21.30
C GLU A 175 6.02 11.47 -22.19
N ASN A 176 5.39 10.34 -22.56
CA ASN A 176 4.19 10.29 -23.38
C ASN A 176 3.00 11.05 -22.72
N PRO A 177 2.55 12.19 -23.29
CA PRO A 177 1.47 12.99 -22.71
C PRO A 177 0.11 12.28 -22.68
N GLU A 178 -0.21 11.48 -23.71
CA GLU A 178 -1.48 10.75 -23.78
C GLU A 178 -1.54 9.67 -22.70
N TYR A 179 -0.44 8.97 -22.47
CA TYR A 179 -0.34 7.96 -21.41
C TYR A 179 -0.55 8.59 -20.02
N ARG A 180 0.06 9.75 -19.75
CA ARG A 180 -0.17 10.50 -18.51
C ARG A 180 -1.63 10.92 -18.33
N LYS A 181 -2.26 11.41 -19.41
CA LYS A 181 -3.68 11.81 -19.38
C LYS A 181 -4.58 10.62 -19.09
N LYS A 182 -4.34 9.47 -19.74
CA LYS A 182 -5.05 8.22 -19.49
C LYS A 182 -4.91 7.74 -18.04
N LEU A 183 -3.70 7.76 -17.49
CA LEU A 183 -3.46 7.42 -16.07
C LEU A 183 -4.16 8.39 -15.11
N SER A 184 -4.19 9.68 -15.43
CA SER A 184 -4.87 10.66 -14.59
C SER A 184 -6.38 10.48 -14.58
N ILE A 185 -6.99 10.16 -15.73
CA ILE A 185 -8.43 9.87 -15.83
C ILE A 185 -8.74 8.61 -15.03
N ALA A 186 -8.06 7.50 -15.33
CA ALA A 186 -8.26 6.25 -14.60
C ALA A 186 -8.03 6.38 -13.08
N GLY A 187 -7.09 7.24 -12.67
CA GLY A 187 -6.88 7.56 -11.26
C GLY A 187 -8.06 8.32 -10.64
N LYS A 188 -8.63 9.30 -11.36
CA LYS A 188 -9.81 10.05 -10.90
C LYS A 188 -11.04 9.16 -10.82
N ASP A 189 -11.31 8.38 -11.85
CA ASP A 189 -12.46 7.47 -11.90
C ASP A 189 -12.43 6.49 -10.70
N LYS A 190 -11.24 5.96 -10.37
CA LYS A 190 -11.07 5.12 -9.17
C LYS A 190 -11.27 5.85 -7.85
N TRP A 191 -10.99 7.15 -7.78
CA TRP A 191 -11.22 7.95 -6.57
C TRP A 191 -12.67 8.40 -6.40
N GLU A 192 -13.46 8.36 -7.48
CA GLU A 192 -14.91 8.59 -7.44
C GLU A 192 -15.66 7.41 -6.82
N ASP A 193 -15.12 6.19 -6.94
CA ASP A 193 -15.62 5.03 -6.19
C ASP A 193 -15.45 5.22 -4.65
N LEU A 194 -16.60 5.26 -3.98
CA LEU A 194 -16.69 5.45 -2.53
C LEU A 194 -16.06 4.28 -1.75
N GLU A 195 -16.23 3.03 -2.22
CA GLU A 195 -15.68 1.86 -1.53
C GLU A 195 -14.16 1.86 -1.57
N TYR A 196 -13.59 2.13 -2.75
CA TYR A 196 -12.14 2.30 -2.91
C TYR A 196 -11.59 3.41 -2.01
N ARG A 197 -12.24 4.57 -1.98
CA ARG A 197 -11.84 5.72 -1.15
C ARG A 197 -11.84 5.37 0.34
N GLU A 198 -12.87 4.68 0.83
CA GLU A 198 -12.96 4.25 2.22
C GLU A 198 -11.91 3.19 2.56
N LYS A 199 -11.68 2.21 1.68
CA LYS A 199 -10.64 1.18 1.82
C LYS A 199 -9.25 1.79 1.96
N ILE A 200 -8.90 2.74 1.09
CA ILE A 200 -7.62 3.45 1.16
C ILE A 200 -7.52 4.31 2.43
N SER A 201 -8.59 5.01 2.81
CA SER A 201 -8.66 5.80 4.04
C SER A 201 -8.46 4.95 5.29
N LYS A 202 -9.12 3.80 5.37
CA LYS A 202 -9.01 2.82 6.47
C LYS A 202 -7.60 2.25 6.55
N SER A 203 -7.02 1.83 5.42
CA SER A 203 -5.64 1.34 5.37
C SER A 203 -4.64 2.41 5.83
N SER A 204 -4.80 3.66 5.38
CA SER A 204 -3.94 4.76 5.81
C SER A 204 -4.05 5.00 7.32
N LYS A 205 -5.27 5.07 7.86
CA LYS A 205 -5.50 5.20 9.31
C LYS A 205 -4.86 4.07 10.11
N ASN A 206 -4.97 2.82 9.65
CA ASN A 206 -4.34 1.67 10.29
C ASN A 206 -2.82 1.76 10.27
N ASN A 207 -2.21 2.17 9.14
CA ASN A 207 -0.77 2.39 9.08
C ASN A 207 -0.31 3.46 10.08
N TRP A 208 -1.08 4.54 10.27
CA TRP A 208 -0.78 5.56 11.29
C TRP A 208 -0.91 5.07 12.73
N GLN A 209 -1.63 3.96 12.97
CA GLN A 209 -1.71 3.31 14.27
C GLN A 209 -0.47 2.45 14.60
N THR A 210 0.30 2.04 13.59
CA THR A 210 1.53 1.27 13.78
C THR A 210 2.67 2.16 14.30
N PRO A 211 3.33 1.81 15.43
CA PRO A 211 4.46 2.58 15.98
C PRO A 211 5.61 2.77 14.98
N GLU A 212 5.88 1.74 14.17
CA GLU A 212 6.94 1.74 13.16
C GLU A 212 6.70 2.77 12.05
N HIS A 213 5.49 2.82 11.49
CA HIS A 213 5.14 3.78 10.45
C HIS A 213 5.22 5.23 10.98
N ARG A 214 4.77 5.48 12.22
CA ARG A 214 4.91 6.81 12.87
C ARG A 214 6.38 7.20 13.03
N LYS A 215 7.23 6.27 13.48
CA LYS A 215 8.67 6.49 13.63
C LYS A 215 9.32 6.81 12.29
N ASN A 216 9.00 6.05 11.24
CA ASN A 216 9.54 6.26 9.90
C ASN A 216 9.09 7.60 9.31
N GLN A 217 7.84 8.01 9.54
CA GLN A 217 7.35 9.31 9.09
C GLN A 217 7.96 10.48 9.87
N LEU A 218 8.21 10.33 11.17
CA LEU A 218 8.94 11.30 11.98
C LEU A 218 10.39 11.44 11.52
N ILE A 219 11.06 10.32 11.22
CA ILE A 219 12.41 10.30 10.66
C ILE A 219 12.42 11.02 9.30
N SER A 220 11.48 10.70 8.42
CA SER A 220 11.36 11.36 7.10
C SER A 220 11.12 12.87 7.22
N ARG A 221 10.26 13.30 8.16
CA ARG A 221 9.99 14.73 8.41
C ARG A 221 11.17 15.47 9.04
N GLN A 222 11.90 14.84 9.95
CA GLN A 222 13.00 15.46 10.69
C GLN A 222 14.30 15.51 9.87
N PHE A 223 14.52 14.50 9.02
CA PHE A 223 15.79 14.32 8.33
C PHE A 223 15.69 14.34 6.80
N GLY A 224 14.50 14.53 6.22
CA GLY A 224 14.22 14.29 4.81
C GLY A 224 14.12 12.79 4.51
N SER A 225 13.84 12.40 3.27
CA SER A 225 13.99 11.01 2.83
C SER A 225 15.46 10.59 2.96
N ILE A 226 15.86 10.11 4.14
CA ILE A 226 17.19 9.54 4.34
C ILE A 226 17.26 8.28 3.48
N ARG A 227 17.79 8.40 2.27
CA ARG A 227 18.21 7.22 1.51
C ARG A 227 19.41 6.65 2.25
N LYS A 228 19.24 5.47 2.83
CA LYS A 228 20.27 4.78 3.61
C LYS A 228 21.46 4.50 2.69
N ILE A 229 22.64 5.03 3.04
CA ILE A 229 23.88 4.66 2.36
C ILE A 229 24.08 3.16 2.60
N LYS A 230 23.92 2.37 1.53
CA LYS A 230 24.00 0.89 1.61
C LYS A 230 25.42 0.44 1.93
N ASN A 231 26.43 1.10 1.37
CA ASN A 231 27.84 0.75 1.53
C ASN A 231 28.64 1.92 2.14
N LEU A 232 28.91 1.82 3.45
CA LEU A 232 29.63 2.85 4.19
C LEU A 232 31.09 3.00 3.75
N LYS A 233 31.76 1.88 3.45
CA LYS A 233 33.17 1.88 3.04
C LYS A 233 33.35 2.57 1.70
N GLU A 234 32.46 2.26 0.75
CA GLU A 234 32.43 2.89 -0.56
C GLU A 234 32.16 4.38 -0.45
N PHE A 235 31.19 4.79 0.38
CA PHE A 235 30.88 6.19 0.59
C PHE A 235 32.06 7.01 1.14
N LEU A 236 32.78 6.48 2.15
CA LEU A 236 33.97 7.16 2.69
C LEU A 236 35.11 7.23 1.66
N ARG A 237 35.28 6.20 0.83
CA ARG A 237 36.24 6.21 -0.28
C ARG A 237 35.85 7.24 -1.34
N ASP A 238 34.58 7.35 -1.67
CA ASP A 238 34.11 8.29 -2.69
C ASP A 238 34.23 9.75 -2.22
N ILE A 239 34.17 10.03 -0.90
CA ILE A 239 34.48 11.37 -0.35
C ILE A 239 35.92 11.79 -0.71
N LEU A 240 36.87 10.85 -0.72
CA LEU A 240 38.27 11.13 -1.09
C LEU A 240 38.42 11.37 -2.60
N ASN A 241 37.72 10.58 -3.39
CA ASN A 241 37.99 10.43 -4.83
C ASN A 241 37.09 11.28 -5.73
N MET A 242 35.93 11.74 -5.26
CA MET A 242 34.95 12.45 -6.08
C MET A 242 34.87 13.93 -5.69
N LYS A 243 34.21 14.75 -6.54
CA LYS A 243 33.77 16.09 -6.14
C LYS A 243 32.43 15.98 -5.42
N LYS A 244 32.14 16.95 -4.55
CA LYS A 244 30.86 17.03 -3.82
C LYS A 244 29.62 16.91 -4.72
N LYS A 245 29.65 17.51 -5.91
CA LYS A 245 28.54 17.46 -6.89
C LYS A 245 28.32 16.05 -7.43
N ASP A 246 29.39 15.33 -7.75
CA ASP A 246 29.30 13.98 -8.33
C ASP A 246 28.90 12.96 -7.26
N LEU A 247 29.37 13.15 -6.02
CA LEU A 247 28.95 12.35 -4.88
C LEU A 247 27.47 12.58 -4.53
N ASN A 248 26.98 13.81 -4.63
CA ASN A 248 25.55 14.12 -4.48
C ASN A 248 24.72 13.37 -5.53
N PHE A 249 25.20 13.27 -6.77
CA PHE A 249 24.53 12.55 -7.85
C PHE A 249 24.55 11.04 -7.61
N LYS A 250 25.74 10.45 -7.36
CA LYS A 250 25.93 9.01 -7.13
C LYS A 250 25.06 8.47 -5.99
N TYR A 251 24.97 9.20 -4.88
CA TYR A 251 24.19 8.79 -3.71
C TYR A 251 22.80 9.43 -3.64
N ASN A 252 22.43 10.22 -4.65
CA ASN A 252 21.20 11.01 -4.69
C ASN A 252 20.96 11.79 -3.37
N LEU A 253 22.01 12.46 -2.89
CA LEU A 253 21.99 13.30 -1.70
C LEU A 253 21.98 14.76 -2.14
N GLU A 254 20.98 15.54 -1.72
CA GLU A 254 21.03 17.00 -1.89
C GLU A 254 22.13 17.60 -1.00
N GLY A 255 22.78 18.69 -1.41
CA GLY A 255 24.01 19.20 -0.79
C GLY A 255 23.95 19.49 0.73
N LYS A 256 22.76 19.79 1.28
CA LYS A 256 22.53 19.94 2.75
C LYS A 256 22.41 18.59 3.46
N CYS A 257 21.89 17.57 2.78
CA CYS A 257 21.78 16.19 3.27
C CYS A 257 23.14 15.50 3.36
N MET A 258 24.07 15.81 2.44
CA MET A 258 25.43 15.25 2.49
C MET A 258 26.19 15.63 3.75
N ASN A 259 26.28 16.93 4.07
CA ASN A 259 26.96 17.38 5.30
C ASN A 259 26.28 16.81 6.56
N ARG A 260 24.95 16.64 6.53
CA ARG A 260 24.19 16.03 7.63
C ARG A 260 24.56 14.56 7.83
N GLU A 261 24.73 13.80 6.75
CA GLU A 261 25.09 12.39 6.84
C GLU A 261 26.56 12.20 7.25
N ILE A 262 27.47 13.05 6.74
CA ILE A 262 28.86 13.12 7.18
C ILE A 262 28.94 13.43 8.67
N LYS A 263 28.21 14.44 9.13
CA LYS A 263 28.14 14.79 10.55
C LYS A 263 27.69 13.59 11.38
N LYS A 264 26.61 12.91 10.98
CA LYS A 264 26.10 11.73 11.71
C LYS A 264 27.12 10.59 11.81
N MET A 265 28.01 10.45 10.83
CA MET A 265 29.03 9.39 10.79
C MET A 265 30.31 9.79 11.53
N LEU A 266 30.70 11.07 11.48
CA LEU A 266 32.03 11.53 11.87
C LEU A 266 32.02 12.66 12.93
N GLU A 267 30.88 12.98 13.54
CA GLU A 267 30.76 14.04 14.56
C GLU A 267 31.70 13.84 15.75
N ASP A 268 32.00 12.60 16.11
CA ASP A 268 32.93 12.28 17.20
C ASP A 268 34.39 12.66 16.91
N TYR A 269 34.74 12.79 15.63
CA TYR A 269 36.03 13.32 15.20
C TYR A 269 35.97 14.85 14.97
N GLY A 270 34.87 15.51 15.36
CA GLY A 270 34.64 16.94 15.19
C GLY A 270 34.20 17.35 13.77
N ILE A 271 33.95 16.39 12.90
CA ILE A 271 33.76 16.61 11.46
C ILE A 271 32.29 16.89 11.15
N LYS A 272 32.02 18.02 10.50
CA LYS A 272 30.64 18.48 10.26
C LYS A 272 30.31 18.69 8.79
N ASN A 273 31.32 18.74 7.92
CA ASN A 273 31.13 19.06 6.52
C ASN A 273 32.00 18.18 5.60
N TYR A 274 31.69 18.22 4.30
CA TYR A 274 32.40 17.47 3.27
C TYR A 274 33.90 17.73 3.20
N THR A 275 34.31 18.99 3.29
CA THR A 275 35.72 19.39 3.16
C THR A 275 36.54 18.85 4.32
N ASP A 276 36.03 19.00 5.54
CA ASP A 276 36.66 18.47 6.76
C ASP A 276 36.76 16.94 6.70
N ALA A 277 35.71 16.27 6.21
CA ALA A 277 35.70 14.82 6.07
C ALA A 277 36.74 14.35 5.06
N ARG A 278 36.88 15.06 3.94
CA ARG A 278 37.88 14.72 2.92
C ARG A 278 39.30 14.80 3.47
N ILE A 279 39.61 15.89 4.17
CA ILE A 279 40.93 16.10 4.80
C ILE A 279 41.19 15.03 5.86
N PHE A 280 40.19 14.75 6.72
CA PHE A 280 40.35 13.78 7.79
C PHE A 280 40.56 12.35 7.29
N LEU A 281 39.86 11.95 6.23
CA LEU A 281 39.95 10.60 5.68
C LEU A 281 41.24 10.38 4.89
N GLU A 282 41.97 11.44 4.54
CA GLU A 282 43.22 11.35 3.79
C GLU A 282 44.30 10.64 4.63
N GLY A 283 44.85 9.56 4.10
CA GLY A 283 45.86 8.73 4.79
C GLY A 283 45.34 7.89 5.96
N LYS A 284 44.02 7.82 6.20
CA LYS A 284 43.45 6.98 7.27
C LYS A 284 43.03 5.60 6.77
N ASN A 285 43.07 4.61 7.67
CA ASN A 285 42.54 3.29 7.40
C ASN A 285 41.00 3.30 7.46
N LEU A 286 40.37 3.23 6.29
CA LEU A 286 38.91 3.25 6.14
C LEU A 286 38.23 2.07 6.84
N ASP A 287 38.85 0.89 6.88
CA ASP A 287 38.25 -0.30 7.51
C ASP A 287 38.12 -0.14 9.03
N LYS A 288 39.13 0.49 9.65
CA LYS A 288 39.08 0.84 11.08
C LYS A 288 37.96 1.83 11.38
N ILE A 289 37.84 2.90 10.58
CA ILE A 289 36.80 3.93 10.74
C ILE A 289 35.40 3.32 10.52
N VAL A 290 35.23 2.48 9.49
CA VAL A 290 33.96 1.79 9.23
C VAL A 290 33.56 0.90 10.40
N LYS A 291 34.51 0.18 11.01
CA LYS A 291 34.27 -0.66 12.19
C LYS A 291 33.80 0.19 13.38
N GLU A 292 34.51 1.28 13.69
CA GLU A 292 34.16 2.20 14.79
C GLU A 292 32.77 2.84 14.59
N ILE A 293 32.42 3.23 13.36
CA ILE A 293 31.08 3.77 13.03
C ILE A 293 30.00 2.69 13.19
N LYS A 294 30.23 1.46 12.73
CA LYS A 294 29.26 0.36 12.82
C LYS A 294 29.01 -0.05 14.28
N GLU A 295 30.06 -0.14 15.09
CA GLU A 295 29.95 -0.43 16.53
C GLU A 295 29.10 0.63 17.24
N LYS A 296 29.31 1.91 16.92
CA LYS A 296 28.48 3.01 17.45
C LYS A 296 27.05 3.01 16.94
N MET A 297 26.83 2.69 15.67
CA MET A 297 25.47 2.56 15.13
C MET A 297 24.69 1.42 15.80
N ASN A 298 25.38 0.40 16.30
CA ASN A 298 24.77 -0.70 17.05
C ASN A 298 24.54 -0.33 18.52
N SER A 299 25.48 0.34 19.21
CA SER A 299 25.27 0.82 20.59
C SER A 299 24.24 1.96 20.69
N SER A 300 24.10 2.78 19.66
CA SER A 300 23.10 3.86 19.59
C SER A 300 21.69 3.38 19.21
N LYS A 301 21.52 2.14 18.75
CA LYS A 301 20.18 1.54 18.56
C LYS A 301 19.50 1.22 19.88
N GLU A 302 20.26 0.90 20.93
CA GLU A 302 19.73 0.62 22.27
C GLU A 302 19.32 1.90 23.02
N THR A 303 19.99 3.04 22.77
CA THR A 303 19.74 4.30 23.48
C THR A 303 18.74 5.25 22.81
N ARG A 304 18.38 5.05 21.53
CA ARG A 304 17.52 5.99 20.76
C ARG A 304 16.01 5.93 21.04
N CYS A 305 15.56 5.15 22.02
CA CYS A 305 14.16 5.16 22.48
C CYS A 305 13.99 5.33 24.00
N ILE A 306 15.04 5.73 24.72
CA ILE A 306 14.89 6.07 26.14
C ILE A 306 14.44 7.53 26.22
N LYS A 307 13.23 7.74 26.72
CA LYS A 307 12.74 9.07 27.11
C LYS A 307 13.81 9.69 28.03
N LYS A 308 14.55 10.73 27.58
CA LYS A 308 15.53 11.44 28.41
C LYS A 308 14.85 11.93 29.70
N GLU A 309 15.18 11.34 30.83
CA GLU A 309 14.45 11.49 32.09
C GLU A 309 15.35 12.14 33.14
N ILE A 310 14.74 12.89 34.07
CA ILE A 310 15.43 13.42 35.24
C ILE A 310 15.29 12.34 36.31
N LEU A 311 16.37 11.58 36.54
CA LEU A 311 16.39 10.46 37.48
C LEU A 311 16.42 10.96 38.94
N ASP A 312 17.33 11.88 39.24
CA ASP A 312 17.41 12.52 40.54
C ASP A 312 16.65 13.85 40.53
N LYS A 313 15.45 13.84 41.11
CA LYS A 313 14.59 15.02 41.21
C LYS A 313 15.02 15.95 42.33
N GLU A 314 15.65 15.44 43.38
CA GLU A 314 16.12 16.28 44.49
C GLU A 314 17.32 17.11 44.04
N GLU A 315 18.28 16.47 43.36
CA GLU A 315 19.42 17.13 42.73
C GLU A 315 18.95 18.17 41.71
N PHE A 316 17.99 17.81 40.84
CA PHE A 316 17.43 18.74 39.87
C PHE A 316 16.87 20.01 40.55
N LEU A 317 16.09 19.86 41.62
CA LEU A 317 15.47 20.98 42.34
C LEU A 317 16.47 21.85 43.13
N LYS A 318 17.66 21.32 43.47
CA LYS A 318 18.76 22.12 44.02
C LYS A 318 19.43 22.94 42.92
N ILE A 319 19.79 22.28 41.82
CA ILE A 319 20.59 22.88 40.74
C ILE A 319 19.79 23.93 39.95
N ILE A 320 18.44 23.90 39.93
CA ILE A 320 17.65 24.89 39.20
C ILE A 320 17.87 26.35 39.64
N HIS A 321 18.28 26.57 40.89
CA HIS A 321 18.56 27.90 41.44
C HIS A 321 19.99 28.36 41.14
N GLU A 322 20.92 27.42 40.94
CA GLU A 322 22.35 27.68 40.73
C GLU A 322 22.71 27.90 39.26
N LYS A 323 22.05 27.16 38.35
CA LYS A 323 22.39 27.14 36.93
C LYS A 323 21.35 27.86 36.09
N SER A 324 21.79 28.56 35.04
CA SER A 324 20.92 29.12 34.00
C SER A 324 20.17 28.04 33.22
N SER A 325 19.12 28.43 32.48
CA SER A 325 18.33 27.51 31.66
C SER A 325 19.16 26.83 30.56
N THR A 326 20.16 27.53 30.03
CA THR A 326 21.12 27.04 29.04
C THR A 326 22.07 26.01 29.64
N GLU A 327 22.58 26.26 30.85
CA GLU A 327 23.46 25.35 31.56
C GLU A 327 22.73 24.08 32.01
N LEU A 328 21.48 24.19 32.49
CA LEU A 328 20.64 23.02 32.79
C LEU A 328 20.36 22.17 31.55
N SER A 329 20.11 22.83 30.41
CA SER A 329 19.89 22.15 29.13
C SER A 329 21.13 21.36 28.69
N GLN A 330 22.33 21.91 28.92
CA GLN A 330 23.60 21.23 28.65
C GLN A 330 23.86 20.10 29.65
N TYR A 331 23.67 20.36 30.95
CA TYR A 331 23.93 19.42 32.05
C TYR A 331 23.09 18.14 31.91
N TYR A 332 21.79 18.27 31.63
CA TYR A 332 20.91 17.12 31.41
C TYR A 332 20.89 16.63 29.96
N ASN A 333 21.68 17.24 29.06
CA ASN A 333 21.65 16.98 27.63
C ASN A 333 20.21 17.01 27.06
N MET A 334 19.40 18.01 27.47
CA MET A 334 18.02 18.17 27.04
C MET A 334 17.81 19.55 26.41
N HIS A 335 17.07 19.62 25.31
CA HIS A 335 16.63 20.91 24.77
C HIS A 335 15.66 21.59 25.77
N SER A 336 15.66 22.92 25.86
CA SER A 336 14.81 23.70 26.79
C SER A 336 13.32 23.31 26.78
N LYS A 337 12.74 23.13 25.59
CA LYS A 337 11.38 22.58 25.39
C LYS A 337 11.17 21.20 26.05
N THR A 338 12.15 20.31 25.94
CA THR A 338 12.12 18.98 26.58
C THR A 338 12.21 19.12 28.10
N LEU A 339 13.06 20.02 28.59
CA LEU A 339 13.19 20.32 30.02
C LEU A 339 11.87 20.82 30.61
N ASN A 340 11.23 21.82 29.98
CA ASN A 340 9.91 22.33 30.39
C ASN A 340 8.83 21.24 30.35
N LYS A 341 8.91 20.32 29.38
CA LYS A 341 8.01 19.16 29.35
C LYS A 341 8.20 18.25 30.55
N ARG A 342 9.45 18.00 30.99
CA ARG A 342 9.73 17.22 32.20
C ARG A 342 9.24 17.92 33.46
N ILE A 343 9.42 19.23 33.53
CA ILE A 343 8.87 20.05 34.62
C ILE A 343 7.35 19.92 34.68
N CYS A 344 6.67 20.05 33.54
CA CYS A 344 5.23 19.88 33.44
C CYS A 344 4.78 18.44 33.79
N GLU A 345 5.57 17.42 33.45
CA GLU A 345 5.29 16.04 33.87
C GLU A 345 5.46 15.83 35.38
N MET A 346 6.33 16.58 36.05
CA MET A 346 6.57 16.50 37.49
C MET A 346 5.60 17.35 38.33
N PHE A 347 5.12 18.47 37.79
CA PHE A 347 4.41 19.50 38.54
C PHE A 347 3.17 20.08 37.83
N GLY A 348 2.71 19.45 36.75
CA GLY A 348 1.59 19.95 35.95
C GLY A 348 0.26 19.99 36.71
N ASP A 349 0.08 19.11 37.69
CA ASP A 349 -1.01 19.11 38.67
C ASP A 349 -1.07 20.41 39.48
N LYS A 350 0.09 21.02 39.74
CA LYS A 350 0.26 22.28 40.47
C LYS A 350 0.33 23.51 39.55
N GLY A 351 0.03 23.35 38.25
CA GLY A 351 0.05 24.45 37.27
C GLY A 351 1.45 24.92 36.85
N ILE A 352 2.51 24.19 37.21
CA ILE A 352 3.89 24.57 36.91
C ILE A 352 4.28 24.02 35.54
N THR A 353 4.45 24.91 34.57
CA THR A 353 4.61 24.53 33.16
C THR A 353 6.01 24.80 32.60
N ASN A 354 6.84 25.58 33.30
CA ASN A 354 8.16 25.98 32.84
C ASN A 354 9.13 26.23 34.00
N LEU A 355 10.42 26.35 33.67
CA LEU A 355 11.50 26.54 34.63
C LEU A 355 11.35 27.83 35.47
N THR A 356 10.81 28.91 34.90
CA THR A 356 10.63 30.18 35.62
C THR A 356 9.63 30.03 36.75
N ILE A 357 8.46 29.45 36.46
CA ILE A 357 7.41 29.19 37.46
C ILE A 357 7.92 28.19 38.50
N LEU A 358 8.69 27.18 38.08
CA LEU A 358 9.26 26.21 39.01
C LEU A 358 10.19 26.88 40.02
N ARG A 359 11.08 27.78 39.58
CA ARG A 359 11.99 28.51 40.47
C ARG A 359 11.27 29.38 41.48
N GLU A 360 10.19 30.04 41.07
CA GLU A 360 9.37 30.84 41.99
C GLU A 360 8.69 29.93 43.03
N TYR A 361 8.18 28.78 42.60
CA TYR A 361 7.51 27.82 43.47
C TYR A 361 8.46 27.19 44.50
N THR A 362 9.71 26.92 44.15
CA THR A 362 10.71 26.24 45.01
C THR A 362 11.48 27.18 45.95
N LYS A 363 11.44 28.50 45.71
CA LYS A 363 12.28 29.50 46.42
C LYS A 363 12.17 29.46 47.96
N ASN A 364 11.02 29.09 48.50
CA ASN A 364 10.73 29.10 49.94
C ASN A 364 10.13 27.78 50.45
N LYS A 365 10.42 26.66 49.78
CA LYS A 365 9.85 25.35 50.13
C LYS A 365 10.92 24.32 50.42
N ASP A 366 10.55 23.33 51.23
CA ASP A 366 11.41 22.19 51.52
C ASP A 366 11.55 21.29 50.28
N ILE A 367 12.75 21.30 49.70
CA ILE A 367 13.09 20.56 48.48
C ILE A 367 12.95 19.05 48.69
N LYS A 368 13.29 18.52 49.87
CA LYS A 368 13.21 17.08 50.16
C LYS A 368 11.76 16.62 50.18
N LYS A 369 10.91 17.35 50.89
CA LYS A 369 9.47 17.09 50.93
C LYS A 369 8.82 17.15 49.55
N ILE A 370 9.25 18.09 48.70
CA ILE A 370 8.78 18.20 47.32
C ILE A 370 9.25 17.00 46.49
N ALA A 371 10.51 16.58 46.60
CA ALA A 371 11.05 15.45 45.85
C ALA A 371 10.34 14.13 46.21
N GLU A 372 10.08 13.90 47.50
CA GLU A 372 9.30 12.76 48.00
C GLU A 372 7.87 12.75 47.43
N GLU A 373 7.19 13.90 47.44
CA GLU A 373 5.84 14.04 46.88
C GLU A 373 5.79 13.70 45.38
N ILE A 374 6.78 14.13 44.59
CA ILE A 374 6.85 13.82 43.15
C ILE A 374 7.20 12.36 42.89
N ASN A 375 7.97 11.72 43.78
CA ASN A 375 8.25 10.29 43.69
C ASN A 375 6.99 9.47 43.99
N ASN A 376 6.25 9.82 45.05
CA ASN A 376 5.00 9.14 45.42
C ASN A 376 3.87 9.36 44.41
N ASN A 377 3.72 10.58 43.85
CA ASN A 377 2.71 10.85 42.81
C ASN A 377 2.99 10.09 41.51
N ARG A 378 4.27 9.78 41.21
CA ARG A 378 4.61 9.06 39.98
C ARG A 378 4.16 7.61 40.00
N GLU A 379 4.27 6.92 41.14
CA GLU A 379 3.76 5.55 41.31
C GLU A 379 2.24 5.48 41.19
N LYS A 380 1.54 6.51 41.68
CA LYS A 380 0.10 6.69 41.52
C LYS A 380 -0.30 6.94 40.04
N ILE A 381 0.42 7.84 39.35
CA ILE A 381 0.16 8.16 37.93
C ILE A 381 0.54 6.98 37.00
N GLN A 382 1.54 6.15 37.33
CA GLN A 382 1.87 4.96 36.56
C GLN A 382 0.86 3.82 36.75
N SER A 383 0.35 3.63 37.97
CA SER A 383 -0.70 2.63 38.25
C SER A 383 -2.07 3.03 37.68
N GLU A 384 -2.39 4.33 37.64
CA GLU A 384 -3.62 4.84 37.01
C GLU A 384 -3.54 4.85 35.47
N ARG A 385 -2.37 5.10 34.87
CA ARG A 385 -2.20 5.05 33.39
C ARG A 385 -2.40 3.66 32.78
N TYR A 386 -2.26 2.59 33.57
CA TYR A 386 -2.58 1.22 33.15
C TYR A 386 -4.01 0.77 33.49
N ARG A 387 -4.78 1.57 34.26
CA ARG A 387 -6.18 1.28 34.59
C ARG A 387 -7.22 2.26 34.01
N GLY A 388 -6.79 3.37 33.41
CA GLY A 388 -7.69 4.32 32.76
C GLY A 388 -8.23 3.82 31.42
N THR A 389 -9.26 2.99 31.44
CA THR A 389 -10.28 3.13 30.38
C THR A 389 -10.75 4.58 30.46
N SER A 390 -10.61 5.33 29.38
CA SER A 390 -11.08 6.72 29.29
C SER A 390 -12.61 6.76 29.22
N HIS A 391 -13.28 6.06 30.12
CA HIS A 391 -14.72 5.90 30.14
C HIS A 391 -15.34 7.07 30.92
N ILE A 392 -16.35 7.69 30.34
CA ILE A 392 -17.15 8.69 31.05
C ILE A 392 -18.22 7.92 31.81
N GLU A 393 -17.98 7.71 33.11
CA GLU A 393 -18.91 6.97 33.98
C GLU A 393 -20.25 7.69 34.10
N ASN A 394 -20.24 9.02 34.23
CA ASN A 394 -21.45 9.83 34.36
C ASN A 394 -21.65 10.73 33.13
N LYS A 395 -22.39 10.22 32.15
CA LYS A 395 -22.67 10.93 30.88
C LYS A 395 -23.48 12.21 31.10
N LYS A 396 -24.41 12.22 32.07
CA LYS A 396 -25.20 13.41 32.43
C LYS A 396 -24.30 14.53 32.94
N GLN A 397 -23.42 14.22 33.89
CA GLN A 397 -22.49 15.20 34.47
C GLN A 397 -21.52 15.74 33.40
N PHE A 398 -21.06 14.88 32.49
CA PHE A 398 -20.18 15.30 31.40
C PHE A 398 -20.84 16.30 30.43
N LEU A 399 -22.11 16.08 30.08
CA LEU A 399 -22.86 17.02 29.23
C LEU A 399 -23.14 18.35 29.94
N LEU A 400 -23.46 18.30 31.24
CA LEU A 400 -23.62 19.50 32.08
C LEU A 400 -22.32 20.30 32.18
N ASP A 401 -21.17 19.61 32.32
CA ASP A 401 -19.88 20.27 32.39
C ASP A 401 -19.52 20.96 31.08
N ILE A 402 -19.83 20.35 29.92
CA ILE A 402 -19.64 20.98 28.59
C ILE A 402 -20.38 22.32 28.48
N LEU A 403 -21.59 22.39 29.04
CA LEU A 403 -22.38 23.62 29.03
C LEU A 403 -21.73 24.70 29.92
N ASN A 404 -21.29 24.31 31.12
CA ASN A 404 -20.94 25.25 32.20
C ASN A 404 -19.45 25.62 32.26
N MET A 405 -18.55 24.83 31.67
CA MET A 405 -17.10 25.03 31.79
C MET A 405 -16.48 25.58 30.50
N GLN A 406 -15.23 26.04 30.60
CA GLN A 406 -14.38 26.32 29.44
C GLN A 406 -13.66 25.03 29.01
N LYS A 407 -13.32 24.95 27.72
CA LYS A 407 -12.70 23.76 27.13
C LYS A 407 -11.42 23.30 27.87
N LYS A 408 -10.58 24.26 28.30
CA LYS A 408 -9.34 23.97 29.03
C LYS A 408 -9.59 23.34 30.40
N ASP A 409 -10.70 23.70 31.04
CA ASP A 409 -11.04 23.22 32.37
C ASP A 409 -11.65 21.81 32.32
N ILE A 410 -12.32 21.47 31.22
CA ILE A 410 -12.83 20.10 30.97
C ILE A 410 -11.67 19.13 30.75
N ASP A 411 -10.66 19.54 29.98
CA ASP A 411 -9.45 18.75 29.76
C ASP A 411 -8.78 18.39 31.11
N TYR A 412 -8.75 19.35 32.05
CA TYR A 412 -8.21 19.16 33.40
C TYR A 412 -9.10 18.30 34.29
N LYS A 413 -10.40 18.61 34.40
CA LYS A 413 -11.36 17.90 35.28
C LYS A 413 -11.43 16.41 34.99
N TYR A 414 -11.35 16.03 33.72
CA TYR A 414 -11.46 14.63 33.28
C TYR A 414 -10.11 13.98 32.96
N GLY A 415 -8.98 14.68 33.15
CA GLY A 415 -7.64 14.14 32.86
C GLY A 415 -7.47 13.68 31.41
N MET A 416 -8.19 14.29 30.48
CA MET A 416 -8.25 13.89 29.06
C MET A 416 -7.66 14.99 28.18
N ASP A 417 -6.91 14.61 27.15
CA ASP A 417 -6.46 15.61 26.15
C ASP A 417 -7.63 16.09 25.29
N ALA A 418 -7.50 17.30 24.71
CA ALA A 418 -8.56 17.91 23.89
C ALA A 418 -9.05 17.03 22.73
N LYS A 419 -8.20 16.14 22.18
CA LYS A 419 -8.61 15.21 21.11
C LYS A 419 -9.46 14.08 21.67
N THR A 420 -9.14 13.60 22.86
CA THR A 420 -9.89 12.57 23.57
C THR A 420 -11.25 13.11 24.00
N ILE A 421 -11.32 14.32 24.56
CA ILE A 421 -12.59 15.00 24.84
C ILE A 421 -13.43 15.15 23.56
N THR A 422 -12.82 15.61 22.46
CA THR A 422 -13.53 15.74 21.16
C THR A 422 -14.05 14.40 20.66
N LYS A 423 -13.26 13.32 20.81
CA LYS A 423 -13.67 11.96 20.44
C LYS A 423 -14.86 11.50 21.28
N ARG A 424 -14.85 11.75 22.60
CA ARG A 424 -15.95 11.40 23.51
C ARG A 424 -17.23 12.16 23.20
N ILE A 425 -17.12 13.44 22.88
CA ILE A 425 -18.24 14.26 22.41
C ILE A 425 -18.84 13.67 21.14
N ASN A 426 -18.01 13.28 20.17
CA ASN A 426 -18.48 12.65 18.93
C ASN A 426 -19.07 11.24 19.19
N GLU A 427 -18.58 10.49 20.18
CA GLU A 427 -19.15 9.21 20.57
C GLU A 427 -20.56 9.36 21.18
N LEU A 428 -20.77 10.39 22.01
CA LEU A 428 -22.05 10.64 22.70
C LEU A 428 -23.07 11.38 21.81
N LEU A 429 -22.62 12.40 21.08
CA LEU A 429 -23.49 13.33 20.36
C LEU A 429 -23.31 13.30 18.83
N GLY A 430 -22.42 12.44 18.30
CA GLY A 430 -22.13 12.40 16.86
C GLY A 430 -23.34 12.07 15.99
N SER A 431 -24.32 11.32 16.52
CA SER A 431 -25.59 11.06 15.81
C SER A 431 -26.44 12.31 15.61
N TYR A 432 -26.22 13.36 16.40
CA TYR A 432 -26.86 14.67 16.23
C TYR A 432 -26.00 15.63 15.40
N GLY A 433 -24.95 15.14 14.73
CA GLY A 433 -24.04 15.95 13.92
C GLY A 433 -23.00 16.74 14.72
N VAL A 434 -22.93 16.53 16.04
CA VAL A 434 -22.02 17.25 16.94
C VAL A 434 -20.63 16.62 16.91
N LYS A 435 -19.63 17.36 16.42
CA LYS A 435 -18.27 16.84 16.18
C LYS A 435 -17.19 17.40 17.09
N ASN A 436 -17.46 18.49 17.81
CA ASN A 436 -16.46 19.18 18.62
C ASN A 436 -17.10 19.88 19.83
N TYR A 437 -16.24 20.37 20.73
CA TYR A 437 -16.63 21.05 21.97
C TYR A 437 -17.59 22.23 21.76
N THR A 438 -17.28 23.11 20.81
CA THR A 438 -18.08 24.30 20.55
C THR A 438 -19.47 23.93 20.04
N ALA A 439 -19.52 23.00 19.07
CA ALA A 439 -20.78 22.48 18.56
C ALA A 439 -21.60 21.74 19.64
N ALA A 440 -20.94 21.06 20.59
CA ALA A 440 -21.62 20.41 21.70
C ALA A 440 -22.21 21.43 22.67
N LYS A 441 -21.46 22.48 22.99
CA LYS A 441 -21.92 23.57 23.86
C LYS A 441 -23.09 24.34 23.27
N GLU A 442 -23.07 24.59 21.96
CA GLU A 442 -24.20 25.20 21.24
C GLU A 442 -25.41 24.27 21.19
N PHE A 443 -25.21 23.00 20.85
CA PHE A 443 -26.29 22.01 20.74
C PHE A 443 -27.00 21.76 22.07
N LEU A 444 -26.25 21.74 23.19
CA LEU A 444 -26.79 21.46 24.52
C LEU A 444 -27.49 22.67 25.18
N LYS A 445 -27.37 23.87 24.60
CA LYS A 445 -27.88 25.11 25.21
C LYS A 445 -29.40 25.15 25.33
N ASP A 446 -30.10 24.57 24.36
CA ASP A 446 -31.56 24.63 24.22
C ASP A 446 -32.21 23.23 24.26
N LYS A 447 -31.55 22.26 24.91
CA LYS A 447 -32.00 20.85 24.93
C LYS A 447 -32.12 20.31 26.35
N ASP A 448 -33.09 19.43 26.55
CA ASP A 448 -33.21 18.65 27.77
C ASP A 448 -32.12 17.57 27.82
N ILE A 449 -31.18 17.73 28.75
CA ILE A 449 -30.05 16.82 28.94
C ILE A 449 -30.54 15.44 29.38
N ASP A 450 -31.63 15.35 30.14
CA ASP A 450 -32.17 14.07 30.62
C ASP A 450 -32.79 13.25 29.48
N GLU A 451 -33.42 13.91 28.51
CA GLU A 451 -33.91 13.26 27.31
C GLU A 451 -32.76 12.75 26.43
N ILE A 452 -31.70 13.55 26.27
CA ILE A 452 -30.51 13.18 25.50
C ILE A 452 -29.81 11.97 26.13
N VAL A 453 -29.64 11.95 27.46
CA VAL A 453 -28.99 10.83 28.16
C VAL A 453 -29.78 9.54 27.97
N LYS A 454 -31.12 9.57 28.10
CA LYS A 454 -31.98 8.40 27.83
C LYS A 454 -31.82 7.88 26.40
N GLN A 455 -31.73 8.78 25.41
CA GLN A 455 -31.53 8.39 24.01
C GLN A 455 -30.14 7.78 23.76
N ILE A 456 -29.11 8.23 24.49
CA ILE A 456 -27.76 7.67 24.42
C ILE A 456 -27.71 6.27 25.06
N GLU A 457 -28.30 6.11 26.24
CA GLU A 457 -28.31 4.83 26.97
C GLU A 457 -29.07 3.73 26.20
N ASN A 458 -30.20 4.08 25.59
CA ASN A 458 -30.95 3.16 24.73
C ASN A 458 -30.17 2.70 23.49
N LYS A 459 -29.27 3.54 22.95
CA LYS A 459 -28.41 3.19 21.82
C LYS A 459 -27.26 2.27 22.24
N ASP A 460 -26.67 2.51 23.39
CA ASP A 460 -25.57 1.68 23.89
C ASP A 460 -26.06 0.25 24.23
N GLY A 461 -27.26 0.11 24.82
CA GLY A 461 -27.88 -1.20 25.07
C GLY A 461 -28.11 -2.02 23.78
N LYS A 462 -28.58 -1.38 22.69
CA LYS A 462 -28.73 -2.07 21.39
C LYS A 462 -27.39 -2.52 20.79
N LYS A 463 -26.33 -1.73 20.99
CA LYS A 463 -24.99 -1.99 20.45
C LYS A 463 -24.27 -3.13 21.19
N GLU A 464 -24.50 -3.27 22.49
CA GLU A 464 -24.01 -4.41 23.29
C GLU A 464 -24.72 -5.72 22.95
N ILE A 465 -26.04 -5.68 22.74
CA ILE A 465 -26.81 -6.85 22.29
C ILE A 465 -26.28 -7.36 20.95
N MET A 466 -25.99 -6.47 20.01
CA MET A 466 -25.45 -6.83 18.69
C MET A 466 -24.07 -7.48 18.77
N LYS A 467 -23.14 -6.89 19.55
CA LYS A 467 -21.81 -7.49 19.80
C LYS A 467 -21.88 -8.86 20.46
N SER A 468 -22.82 -9.07 21.39
CA SER A 468 -22.98 -10.36 22.08
C SER A 468 -23.47 -11.46 21.13
N LYS A 469 -24.29 -11.11 20.14
CA LYS A 469 -24.73 -12.03 19.08
C LYS A 469 -23.59 -12.39 18.14
N ASP A 470 -22.81 -11.40 17.70
CA ASP A 470 -21.65 -11.61 16.81
C ASP A 470 -20.60 -12.53 17.45
N LEU A 471 -20.32 -12.35 18.75
CA LEU A 471 -19.37 -13.19 19.50
C LEU A 471 -19.86 -14.64 19.67
N LYS A 472 -21.17 -14.85 19.87
CA LYS A 472 -21.77 -16.20 19.95
C LYS A 472 -21.74 -16.90 18.58
N GLU A 473 -21.92 -16.16 17.49
CA GLU A 473 -21.86 -16.72 16.13
C GLU A 473 -20.42 -17.07 15.69
N LEU A 474 -19.43 -16.28 16.12
CA LEU A 474 -18.01 -16.58 15.93
C LEU A 474 -17.56 -17.82 16.72
N ALA A 475 -18.10 -18.04 17.92
CA ALA A 475 -17.80 -19.22 18.73
C ALA A 475 -18.38 -20.52 18.15
N SER A 476 -19.48 -20.47 17.39
CA SER A 476 -20.11 -21.65 16.79
C SER A 476 -19.41 -22.15 15.52
N LYS A 477 -18.51 -21.37 14.92
CA LYS A 477 -17.81 -21.68 13.65
C LYS A 477 -16.42 -22.32 13.83
N HIS A 478 -16.03 -22.68 15.04
CA HIS A 478 -14.78 -23.41 15.33
C HIS A 478 -15.06 -24.79 15.92
N THR A 479 -15.29 -25.76 15.04
CA THR A 479 -15.06 -27.19 15.31
C THR A 479 -13.91 -27.68 14.42
N PRO A 480 -12.90 -28.41 14.94
CA PRO A 480 -11.78 -28.87 14.12
C PRO A 480 -12.20 -30.09 13.30
N LYS A 481 -12.28 -29.96 11.96
CA LYS A 481 -12.43 -31.12 11.08
C LYS A 481 -11.08 -31.81 10.88
N LYS A 482 -10.92 -32.96 11.54
CA LYS A 482 -9.89 -33.97 11.29
C LYS A 482 -10.06 -34.61 9.89
N SER A 483 -8.91 -34.89 9.27
CA SER A 483 -8.60 -35.99 8.33
C SER A 483 -9.51 -36.20 7.12
N PHE A 484 -9.03 -35.80 5.94
CA PHE A 484 -9.27 -36.52 4.68
C PHE A 484 -8.08 -36.32 3.73
N ILE A 485 -6.99 -37.07 3.97
CA ILE A 485 -6.03 -37.41 2.92
C ILE A 485 -6.33 -38.86 2.57
N LYS A 486 -6.99 -39.09 1.43
CA LYS A 486 -7.03 -40.38 0.75
C LYS A 486 -6.84 -40.13 -0.74
N ASN A 487 -5.66 -40.56 -1.20
CA ASN A 487 -5.36 -41.09 -2.53
C ASN A 487 -5.71 -40.21 -3.74
N ILE A 488 -4.74 -39.41 -4.19
CA ILE A 488 -4.56 -39.18 -5.63
C ILE A 488 -3.15 -39.67 -5.99
N THR A 489 -3.14 -40.70 -6.80
CA THR A 489 -1.99 -41.42 -7.31
C THR A 489 -1.07 -40.49 -8.11
N LEU A 490 0.19 -40.41 -7.68
CA LEU A 490 1.29 -39.78 -8.41
C LEU A 490 1.47 -40.47 -9.77
N ILE A 491 1.03 -39.83 -10.85
CA ILE A 491 1.58 -40.09 -12.18
C ILE A 491 2.82 -39.21 -12.31
N LYS A 492 4.00 -39.81 -12.19
CA LYS A 492 5.29 -39.18 -12.51
C LYS A 492 5.32 -38.86 -14.01
N PRO A 493 5.58 -37.61 -14.44
CA PRO A 493 6.10 -37.36 -15.77
C PRO A 493 7.58 -37.72 -15.78
N SER A 494 7.93 -38.64 -16.68
CA SER A 494 9.29 -38.96 -17.09
C SER A 494 10.08 -37.69 -17.42
N GLY A 495 11.36 -37.71 -17.06
CA GLY A 495 12.27 -36.59 -17.18
C GLY A 495 12.37 -36.01 -18.59
N GLN A 496 12.37 -34.69 -18.64
CA GLN A 496 13.17 -33.88 -19.55
C GLN A 496 13.21 -32.47 -18.96
N GLU A 497 14.42 -31.97 -18.73
CA GLU A 497 14.70 -30.58 -18.38
C GLU A 497 13.91 -29.66 -19.32
N ARG A 498 13.06 -28.80 -18.75
CA ARG A 498 12.49 -27.67 -19.46
C ARG A 498 12.90 -26.41 -18.70
N ASP A 499 13.69 -25.61 -19.39
CA ASP A 499 14.06 -24.26 -19.03
C ASP A 499 12.82 -23.47 -18.58
N TYR A 500 12.90 -22.95 -17.35
CA TYR A 500 11.94 -22.00 -16.82
C TYR A 500 12.08 -20.67 -17.60
N LEU A 501 11.36 -20.56 -18.71
CA LEU A 501 11.05 -19.26 -19.30
C LEU A 501 10.21 -18.47 -18.30
N GLY A 502 10.85 -17.48 -17.68
CA GLY A 502 10.26 -16.60 -16.69
C GLY A 502 9.01 -15.90 -17.23
N ILE A 503 7.85 -16.33 -16.76
CA ILE A 503 6.60 -15.57 -16.84
C ILE A 503 6.78 -14.36 -15.93
N THR A 504 7.26 -13.27 -16.51
CA THR A 504 7.22 -11.94 -15.91
C THR A 504 5.75 -11.53 -15.84
N MET A 505 5.08 -11.86 -14.73
CA MET A 505 3.81 -11.23 -14.39
C MET A 505 4.05 -9.74 -14.14
N VAL A 506 3.81 -8.95 -15.19
CA VAL A 506 3.53 -7.51 -15.09
C VAL A 506 2.51 -7.32 -13.97
N ALA A 507 2.76 -6.34 -13.10
CA ALA A 507 1.94 -6.01 -11.93
C ALA A 507 0.44 -6.18 -12.21
N ARG A 508 -0.21 -7.07 -11.43
CA ARG A 508 -1.67 -7.24 -11.46
C ARG A 508 -2.37 -5.90 -11.23
N PRO A 509 -3.38 -5.53 -12.03
CA PRO A 509 -4.43 -4.64 -11.56
C PRO A 509 -5.19 -5.33 -10.42
N ARG A 510 -5.64 -4.55 -9.43
CA ARG A 510 -6.44 -5.06 -8.32
C ARG A 510 -7.81 -5.50 -8.84
N LYS A 511 -8.42 -6.45 -8.12
CA LYS A 511 -9.63 -7.23 -8.44
C LYS A 511 -10.92 -6.43 -8.74
N ASP A 512 -10.85 -5.10 -8.79
CA ASP A 512 -12.01 -4.20 -8.82
C ASP A 512 -12.01 -3.33 -10.11
N ASP A 513 -11.23 -3.71 -11.15
CA ASP A 513 -11.17 -3.02 -12.46
C ASP A 513 -11.97 -3.76 -13.57
N LEU A 514 -13.12 -4.35 -13.24
CA LEU A 514 -14.10 -4.82 -14.22
C LEU A 514 -15.46 -4.18 -13.96
#